data_AF-A0A1H0L4J2-F1
#
_entry.id   AF-A0A1H0L4J2-F1
#
_cell.length_a   1.000
_cell.length_b   1.000
_cell.length_c   1.000
_cell.angle_alpha   90.00
_cell.angle_beta   90.00
_cell.angle_gamma   90.00
#
_symmetry.space_group_name_H-M   'P 1'
#
loop_
_entity.id
_entity.type
_entity.pdbx_description
1 polymer ?
#
loop_
_entity_poly.entity_id
_entity_poly.type
_entity_poly.pdbx_seq_one_letter_code
_entity_poly.pdbx_strand_id
1 'polypeptide(L)'
;MSESGGETVGGGGEHAVIARYRLAQEGFGEPGDRAAVREVARVVADAVGRAGAGEFDGNEFGGGEAVLYAYGPDADALFAVMEAALRGLPFRPAHVILRYGSAADPTAAQVRLDL
;
A
#
# COMPACT_ATOMS: atom_id res chain seq x y z
N MET A 1 -44.32 -4.03 17.42
CA MET A 1 -44.55 -4.02 15.96
C MET A 1 -43.96 -2.70 15.48
N SER A 2 -42.83 -2.62 14.79
CA SER A 2 -42.03 -3.63 14.12
C SER A 2 -40.58 -3.17 14.09
N GLU A 3 -39.67 -4.14 14.15
CA GLU A 3 -38.24 -4.02 13.93
C GLU A 3 -37.95 -3.69 12.46
N SER A 4 -36.91 -2.89 12.22
CA SER A 4 -36.08 -2.88 11.01
C SER A 4 -34.92 -1.93 11.32
N GLY A 5 -33.71 -2.38 11.66
CA GLY A 5 -32.95 -3.43 10.99
C GLY A 5 -31.83 -2.74 10.22
N GLY A 6 -30.66 -2.61 10.84
CA GLY A 6 -29.50 -1.97 10.23
C GLY A 6 -28.31 -1.77 11.15
N GLU A 7 -28.07 -2.67 12.10
CA GLU A 7 -26.73 -2.80 12.68
C GLU A 7 -25.84 -3.45 11.61
N THR A 8 -25.03 -2.65 10.93
CA THR A 8 -23.95 -3.15 10.06
C THR A 8 -22.87 -3.77 10.95
N VAL A 9 -23.10 -5.02 11.38
CA VAL A 9 -22.04 -5.86 11.94
C VAL A 9 -21.17 -6.33 10.79
N GLY A 10 -20.04 -5.65 10.63
CA GLY A 10 -18.99 -5.95 9.66
C GLY A 10 -17.75 -5.11 9.93
N GLY A 11 -17.25 -5.15 11.17
CA GLY A 11 -15.99 -4.53 11.59
C GLY A 11 -14.74 -5.22 11.01
N GLY A 12 -14.69 -5.38 9.69
CA GLY A 12 -13.48 -5.71 8.95
C GLY A 12 -12.99 -4.42 8.29
N GLY A 13 -12.24 -3.60 9.02
CA GLY A 13 -11.67 -2.38 8.45
C GLY A 13 -10.73 -2.72 7.30
N GLU A 14 -10.80 -1.95 6.21
CA GLU A 14 -9.96 -2.15 5.04
C GLU A 14 -8.47 -2.11 5.43
N HIS A 15 -7.77 -3.21 5.13
CA HIS A 15 -6.37 -3.38 5.45
C HIS A 15 -5.49 -2.58 4.47
N ALA A 16 -4.22 -2.35 4.82
CA ALA A 16 -3.32 -1.58 3.96
C ALA A 16 -1.96 -2.23 3.77
N VAL A 17 -1.42 -2.04 2.57
CA VAL A 17 -0.02 -2.28 2.23
C VAL A 17 0.61 -0.92 1.91
N ILE A 18 1.58 -0.51 2.72
CA ILE A 18 2.26 0.77 2.60
C ILE A 18 3.75 0.53 2.34
N ALA A 19 4.18 0.70 1.10
CA ALA A 19 5.58 0.52 0.72
C ALA A 19 6.31 1.86 0.74
N ARG A 20 7.46 1.92 1.42
CA ARG A 20 8.28 3.13 1.60
C ARG A 20 9.69 2.91 1.07
N TYR A 21 10.18 3.88 0.31
CA TYR A 21 11.51 3.87 -0.30
C TYR A 21 12.24 5.17 -0.01
N ARG A 22 13.52 5.08 0.38
CA ARG A 22 14.41 6.23 0.42
C ARG A 22 14.92 6.54 -0.99
N LEU A 23 14.71 7.77 -1.45
CA LEU A 23 15.22 8.27 -2.72
C LEU A 23 16.64 8.85 -2.55
N ALA A 24 17.38 8.92 -3.65
CA ALA A 24 18.77 9.37 -3.65
C ALA A 24 18.92 10.86 -3.29
N GLN A 25 17.89 11.67 -3.56
CA GLN A 25 17.87 13.09 -3.26
C GLN A 25 16.73 13.44 -2.30
N GLU A 26 16.95 14.50 -1.52
CA GLU A 26 15.92 15.06 -0.65
C GLU A 26 14.75 15.68 -1.44
N GLY A 27 13.69 16.07 -0.75
CA GLY A 27 12.51 16.66 -1.38
C GLY A 27 11.68 15.62 -2.15
N PHE A 28 11.55 15.76 -3.47
CA PHE A 28 10.70 14.91 -4.30
C PHE A 28 11.48 13.86 -5.11
N GLY A 29 12.77 13.68 -4.82
CA GLY A 29 13.69 12.86 -5.62
C GLY A 29 13.98 13.48 -6.99
N GLU A 30 14.74 12.75 -7.81
CA GLU A 30 15.01 13.16 -9.19
C GLU A 30 13.83 12.82 -10.13
N PRO A 31 13.70 13.49 -11.29
CA PRO A 31 12.67 13.15 -12.27
C PRO A 31 12.70 11.67 -12.69
N GLY A 32 13.89 11.09 -12.81
CA GLY A 32 14.09 9.66 -13.11
C GLY A 32 13.57 8.75 -11.99
N ASP A 33 13.83 9.10 -10.73
CA ASP A 33 13.34 8.35 -9.57
C ASP A 33 11.81 8.27 -9.59
N ARG A 34 11.18 9.43 -9.79
CA ARG A 34 9.71 9.51 -9.85
C ARG A 34 9.13 8.77 -11.05
N ALA A 35 9.85 8.70 -12.17
CA ALA A 35 9.40 7.95 -13.34
C ALA A 35 9.40 6.44 -13.05
N ALA A 36 10.46 5.91 -12.44
CA ALA A 36 10.56 4.51 -12.06
C ALA A 36 9.47 4.11 -11.05
N VAL A 37 9.23 4.94 -10.02
CA VAL A 37 8.15 4.68 -9.05
C VAL A 37 6.78 4.66 -9.71
N ARG A 38 6.49 5.60 -10.64
CA ARG A 38 5.21 5.64 -11.36
C ARG A 38 5.01 4.45 -12.30
N GLU A 39 6.08 3.95 -12.90
CA GLU A 39 6.01 2.74 -13.72
C GLU A 39 5.62 1.53 -12.87
N VAL A 40 6.29 1.34 -11.73
CA VAL A 40 5.95 0.28 -10.78
C VAL A 40 4.54 0.44 -10.21
N ALA A 41 4.12 1.68 -9.91
CA ALA A 41 2.76 1.97 -9.45
C ALA A 41 1.70 1.49 -10.47
N ARG A 42 1.92 1.68 -11.78
CA ARG A 42 1.02 1.17 -12.83
C ARG A 42 1.00 -0.36 -12.86
N VAL A 43 2.17 -1.00 -12.82
CA VAL A 43 2.28 -2.47 -12.82
C VAL A 43 1.54 -3.06 -11.61
N VAL A 44 1.70 -2.44 -10.45
CA VAL A 44 1.02 -2.84 -9.21
C VAL A 44 -0.48 -2.65 -9.33
N ALA A 45 -0.97 -1.48 -9.74
CA ALA A 45 -2.41 -1.21 -9.88
C ALA A 45 -3.09 -2.24 -10.80
N ASP A 46 -2.46 -2.51 -11.95
CA ASP A 46 -2.89 -3.51 -12.90
C ASP A 46 -2.93 -4.92 -12.31
N ALA A 47 -1.88 -5.33 -11.57
CA ALA A 47 -1.79 -6.66 -10.97
C ALA A 47 -2.84 -6.86 -9.87
N VAL A 48 -2.99 -5.86 -8.99
CA VAL A 48 -3.97 -5.85 -7.90
C VAL A 48 -5.39 -5.92 -8.45
N GLY A 49 -5.71 -5.09 -9.46
CA GLY A 49 -7.02 -5.09 -10.11
C GLY A 49 -7.34 -6.42 -10.82
N ARG A 50 -6.37 -7.02 -11.51
CA ARG A 50 -6.56 -8.34 -12.16
C ARG A 50 -6.76 -9.47 -11.14
N ALA A 51 -6.10 -9.41 -10.00
CA ALA A 51 -6.21 -10.41 -8.94
C ALA A 51 -7.49 -10.25 -8.10
N GLY A 52 -8.13 -9.07 -8.13
CA GLY A 52 -9.25 -8.76 -7.23
C GLY A 52 -8.85 -8.71 -5.75
N ALA A 53 -7.56 -8.44 -5.47
CA ALA A 53 -7.01 -8.47 -4.12
C ALA A 53 -7.23 -7.15 -3.34
N GLY A 54 -7.73 -6.11 -4.01
CA GLY A 54 -7.91 -4.78 -3.44
C GLY A 54 -7.81 -3.70 -4.52
N GLU A 55 -7.37 -2.51 -4.12
CA GLU A 55 -7.15 -1.36 -4.97
C GLU A 55 -5.79 -0.72 -4.66
N PHE A 56 -5.10 -0.28 -5.71
CA PHE A 56 -3.94 0.60 -5.57
C PHE A 56 -4.41 2.05 -5.60
N ASP A 57 -4.29 2.75 -4.47
CA ASP A 57 -4.79 4.11 -4.28
C ASP A 57 -3.86 5.15 -4.90
N GLY A 58 -2.54 4.97 -4.75
CA GLY A 58 -1.59 5.89 -5.35
C GLY A 58 -0.20 5.88 -4.75
N ASN A 59 0.53 6.95 -5.07
CA ASN A 59 1.88 7.17 -4.58
C ASN A 59 2.11 8.63 -4.18
N GLU A 60 2.94 8.83 -3.17
CA GLU A 60 3.37 10.14 -2.67
C GLU A 60 4.89 10.29 -2.78
N PHE A 61 5.34 11.53 -2.96
CA PHE A 61 6.76 11.89 -2.94
C PHE A 61 6.95 13.05 -1.97
N GLY A 62 7.98 12.98 -1.12
CA GLY A 62 8.29 14.05 -0.18
C GLY A 62 9.34 13.64 0.84
N GLY A 63 10.09 14.61 1.37
CA GLY A 63 11.17 14.33 2.34
C GLY A 63 12.31 13.46 1.81
N GLY A 64 12.41 13.28 0.49
CA GLY A 64 13.28 12.31 -0.18
C GLY A 64 12.80 10.87 0.00
N GLU A 65 11.49 10.65 0.16
CA GLU A 65 10.86 9.34 0.16
C GLU A 65 9.85 9.23 -0.98
N ALA A 66 9.63 7.99 -1.42
CA ALA A 66 8.45 7.60 -2.17
C ALA A 66 7.63 6.62 -1.32
N VAL A 67 6.32 6.86 -1.25
CA VAL A 67 5.38 5.98 -0.54
C VAL A 67 4.32 5.51 -1.52
N LEU A 68 4.02 4.21 -1.53
CA LEU A 68 2.96 3.60 -2.33
C LEU A 68 1.90 3.03 -1.38
N TYR A 69 0.63 3.28 -1.70
CA TYR A 69 -0.51 2.86 -0.89
C TYR A 69 -1.43 1.94 -1.69
N ALA A 70 -1.78 0.81 -1.09
CA ALA A 70 -2.83 -0.07 -1.56
C ALA A 70 -3.69 -0.54 -0.39
N TYR A 71 -4.96 -0.81 -0.67
CA TYR A 71 -5.94 -1.19 0.34
C TYR A 71 -6.76 -2.39 -0.13
N GLY A 72 -7.18 -3.23 0.81
CA GLY A 72 -7.94 -4.42 0.47
C GLY A 72 -8.46 -5.20 1.67
N PRO A 73 -9.23 -6.27 1.42
CA PRO A 73 -9.81 -7.13 2.45
C PRO A 73 -8.80 -8.07 3.11
N ASP A 74 -7.57 -8.17 2.60
CA ASP A 74 -6.49 -8.99 3.18
C ASP A 74 -5.13 -8.36 2.82
N ALA A 75 -4.35 -7.95 3.83
CA ALA A 75 -3.05 -7.31 3.62
C ALA A 75 -1.98 -8.28 3.08
N ASP A 76 -2.03 -9.55 3.49
CA ASP A 76 -1.06 -10.55 3.07
C ASP A 76 -1.29 -10.95 1.62
N ALA A 77 -2.55 -11.19 1.25
CA ALA A 77 -2.91 -11.49 -0.14
C ALA A 77 -2.61 -10.30 -1.07
N LEU A 78 -2.91 -9.08 -0.62
CA LEU A 78 -2.59 -7.86 -1.36
C LEU A 78 -1.08 -7.70 -1.54
N PHE A 79 -0.29 -7.86 -0.48
CA PHE A 79 1.16 -7.75 -0.56
C PHE A 79 1.78 -8.84 -1.45
N ALA A 80 1.29 -10.07 -1.39
CA ALA A 80 1.79 -11.17 -2.23
C ALA A 80 1.68 -10.85 -3.73
N VAL A 81 0.64 -10.12 -4.15
CA VAL A 81 0.47 -9.65 -5.55
C VAL A 81 1.46 -8.53 -5.88
N MET A 82 1.71 -7.63 -4.94
CA MET A 82 2.56 -6.45 -5.14
C MET A 82 4.06 -6.76 -5.04
N GLU A 83 4.44 -7.77 -4.26
CA GLU A 83 5.80 -7.96 -3.75
C GLU A 83 6.86 -7.97 -4.86
N ALA A 84 6.63 -8.72 -5.95
CA ALA A 84 7.59 -8.84 -7.04
C ALA A 84 7.91 -7.48 -7.70
N ALA A 85 6.89 -6.65 -7.92
CA ALA A 85 7.06 -5.33 -8.53
C ALA A 85 7.74 -4.35 -7.55
N LEU A 86 7.38 -4.42 -6.27
CA LEU A 86 7.97 -3.60 -5.22
C LEU A 86 9.46 -3.90 -5.03
N ARG A 87 9.84 -5.19 -4.94
CA ARG A 87 11.25 -5.60 -4.80
C ARG A 87 12.12 -5.19 -6.00
N GLY A 88 11.52 -5.05 -7.18
CA GLY A 88 12.21 -4.62 -8.40
C GLY A 88 12.68 -3.16 -8.39
N LEU A 89 12.15 -2.30 -7.51
CA LEU A 89 12.63 -0.93 -7.38
C LEU A 89 14.04 -0.92 -6.76
N PRO A 90 15.00 -0.13 -7.30
CA PRO A 90 16.38 -0.11 -6.81
C PRO A 90 16.59 0.79 -5.58
N PHE A 91 15.55 1.52 -5.13
CA PHE A 91 15.66 2.50 -4.06
C PHE A 91 15.79 1.82 -2.70
N ARG A 92 16.80 2.21 -1.91
CA ARG A 92 17.07 1.64 -0.58
C ARG A 92 17.56 2.72 0.40
N PRO A 93 17.30 2.57 1.72
CA PRO A 93 16.51 1.50 2.35
C PRO A 93 15.03 1.52 1.92
N ALA A 94 14.40 0.34 1.93
CA ALA A 94 13.00 0.17 1.56
C ALA A 94 12.32 -0.87 2.44
N HIS A 95 11.03 -0.66 2.70
CA HIS A 95 10.24 -1.55 3.55
C HIS A 95 8.75 -1.44 3.22
N VAL A 96 8.00 -2.43 3.66
CA VAL A 96 6.54 -2.47 3.60
C VAL A 96 5.99 -2.55 5.01
N ILE A 97 4.88 -1.85 5.24
CA ILE A 97 4.04 -2.00 6.41
C ILE A 97 2.74 -2.65 5.96
N LEU A 98 2.43 -3.82 6.53
CA LEU A 98 1.12 -4.47 6.45
C LEU A 98 0.32 -4.03 7.66
N ARG A 99 -0.75 -3.26 7.45
CA ARG A 99 -1.67 -2.84 8.51
C ARG A 99 -2.94 -3.68 8.46
N TYR A 100 -3.18 -4.42 9.54
CA TYR A 100 -4.35 -5.26 9.69
C TYR A 100 -5.49 -4.50 10.37
N GLY A 101 -6.17 -3.65 9.60
CA GLY A 101 -7.38 -2.95 10.01
C GLY A 101 -7.47 -1.52 9.45
N SER A 102 -8.55 -0.84 9.83
CA SER A 102 -8.90 0.50 9.34
C SER A 102 -7.80 1.52 9.60
N ALA A 103 -7.62 2.49 8.69
CA ALA A 103 -6.74 3.64 8.88
C ALA A 103 -7.14 4.50 10.10
N ALA A 104 -8.42 4.49 10.47
CA ALA A 104 -8.94 5.22 11.63
C ALA A 104 -8.72 4.49 12.96
N ASP A 105 -8.26 3.24 12.94
CA ASP A 105 -7.95 2.48 14.14
C ASP A 105 -6.45 2.61 14.47
N PRO A 106 -6.07 3.43 15.47
CA PRO A 106 -4.67 3.58 15.88
C PRO A 106 -4.09 2.32 16.54
N THR A 107 -4.93 1.35 16.89
CA THR A 107 -4.54 0.08 17.51
C THR A 107 -4.42 -1.07 16.51
N ALA A 108 -4.71 -0.82 15.22
CA ALA A 108 -4.58 -1.81 14.16
C ALA A 108 -3.18 -2.43 14.15
N ALA A 109 -3.12 -3.76 14.15
CA ALA A 109 -1.86 -4.49 14.16
C ALA A 109 -1.05 -4.17 12.90
N GLN A 110 0.27 -4.04 13.06
CA GLN A 110 1.17 -3.72 11.95
C GLN A 110 2.37 -4.66 11.93
N VAL A 111 2.72 -5.13 10.74
CA VAL A 111 3.93 -5.90 10.49
C VAL A 111 4.80 -5.12 9.50
N ARG A 112 6.08 -4.98 9.81
CA ARG A 112 7.08 -4.36 8.94
C ARG A 112 7.95 -5.43 8.29
N LEU A 113 8.11 -5.36 6.98
CA LEU A 113 8.95 -6.24 6.18
C LEU A 113 9.97 -5.41 5.40
N ASP A 114 11.25 -5.78 5.40
CA ASP A 114 12.25 -5.10 4.56
C ASP A 114 12.24 -5.65 3.13
N LEU A 115 12.45 -4.76 2.14
CA LEU A 115 12.40 -5.07 0.70
C LEU A 115 13.79 -5.24 0.06
#